data_AF-A0A8J2GZ58-F1
#
_entry.id   AF-A0A8J2GZ58-F1
#
_cell.length_a   1.000
_cell.length_b   1.000
_cell.length_c   1.000
_cell.angle_alpha   90.00
_cell.angle_beta   90.00
_cell.angle_gamma   90.00
#
_symmetry.space_group_name_H-M   'P 1'
#
loop_
_entity.id
_entity.type
_entity.pdbx_description
1 polymer ?
#
loop_
_entity_poly.entity_id
_entity_poly.type
_entity_poly.pdbx_seq_one_letter_code
_entity_poly.pdbx_strand_id
1 'polypeptide(L)'
;RNHLSEQHLMELSAVLGVIWTLSLLSFLFSASLSIPPFVNPLVLVCIMIAFILNPLKIFRHEARFWLLRITWRMIIAPFAFVNFADFWLADQLNSLVTPLLDFHFLICFYLTNGDWLQAHDTTQCMSGSLIVRPIVNCLPAWFRFAQCLRRYKDSKEAFPHLANAGKYSTTFLVVISNTLRSYYADQYKSNWENPWLWFWLASCIINSIYSYTWDIKMDWGLLDSNAGENKFLREEVVYSSAVSFFL
;
A
#
# COMPACT_ATOMS: atom_id res chain seq x y z
N ARG A 1 -6.44 -18.94 22.44
CA ARG A 1 -6.30 -17.93 21.36
C ARG A 1 -7.43 -18.21 20.38
N ASN A 2 -8.36 -17.27 20.16
CA ASN A 2 -9.42 -17.43 19.16
C ASN A 2 -8.78 -17.23 17.78
N HIS A 3 -8.24 -18.32 17.23
CA HIS A 3 -7.65 -18.29 15.90
C HIS A 3 -8.77 -18.14 14.88
N LEU A 4 -8.70 -17.09 14.04
CA LEU A 4 -9.52 -17.06 12.84
C LEU A 4 -9.06 -18.18 11.92
N SER A 5 -10.00 -19.02 11.51
CA SER A 5 -9.73 -19.95 10.42
C SER A 5 -9.69 -19.18 9.09
N GLU A 6 -8.99 -19.76 8.12
CA GLU A 6 -8.94 -19.26 6.75
C GLU A 6 -10.35 -19.08 6.16
N GLN A 7 -11.25 -20.01 6.44
CA GLN A 7 -12.65 -19.92 6.01
C GLN A 7 -13.34 -18.64 6.52
N HIS A 8 -13.11 -18.26 7.78
CA HIS A 8 -13.71 -17.03 8.32
C HIS A 8 -13.14 -15.77 7.68
N LEU A 9 -11.86 -15.78 7.29
CA LEU A 9 -11.23 -14.68 6.56
C LEU A 9 -11.78 -14.57 5.14
N MET A 10 -11.97 -15.71 4.46
CA MET A 10 -12.55 -15.77 3.12
C MET A 10 -14.03 -15.36 3.12
N GLU A 11 -14.81 -15.80 4.12
CA GLU A 11 -16.20 -15.40 4.29
C GLU A 11 -16.33 -13.88 4.49
N LEU A 12 -15.53 -13.30 5.38
CA LEU A 12 -15.54 -11.86 5.60
C LEU A 12 -15.11 -11.08 4.35
N SER A 13 -14.05 -11.54 3.67
CA SER A 13 -13.58 -10.95 2.42
C SER A 13 -14.65 -11.01 1.33
N ALA A 14 -15.37 -12.13 1.21
CA ALA A 14 -16.46 -12.29 0.25
C ALA A 14 -17.63 -11.34 0.56
N VAL A 15 -18.05 -11.21 1.82
CA VAL A 15 -19.10 -10.27 2.22
C VAL A 15 -18.72 -8.83 1.89
N LEU A 16 -17.50 -8.41 2.25
CA LEU A 16 -17.01 -7.07 1.92
C LEU A 16 -16.88 -6.85 0.40
N GLY A 17 -16.45 -7.88 -0.33
CA GLY A 17 -16.37 -7.86 -1.80
C GLY A 17 -17.74 -7.70 -2.46
N VAL A 18 -18.78 -8.37 -1.95
CA VAL A 18 -20.16 -8.18 -2.41
C VAL A 18 -20.63 -6.75 -2.14
N ILE A 19 -20.40 -6.22 -0.93
CA ILE A 19 -20.78 -4.84 -0.60
C ILE A 19 -20.08 -3.83 -1.52
N TRP A 20 -18.77 -4.00 -1.76
CA TRP A 20 -18.00 -3.19 -2.70
C TRP A 20 -18.56 -3.29 -4.13
N THR A 21 -18.87 -4.49 -4.60
CA THR A 21 -19.42 -4.73 -5.94
C THR A 21 -20.78 -4.08 -6.10
N LEU A 22 -21.66 -4.19 -5.10
CA LEU A 22 -22.97 -3.52 -5.10
C LEU A 22 -22.81 -1.99 -5.15
N SER A 23 -21.86 -1.42 -4.40
CA SER A 23 -21.57 0.01 -4.47
C SER A 23 -21.06 0.43 -5.85
N LEU A 24 -20.18 -0.36 -6.46
CA LEU A 24 -19.66 -0.10 -7.80
C LEU A 24 -20.78 -0.15 -8.85
N LEU A 25 -21.61 -1.19 -8.83
CA LEU A 25 -22.75 -1.31 -9.74
C LEU A 25 -23.75 -0.17 -9.54
N SER A 26 -24.02 0.22 -8.29
CA SER A 26 -24.91 1.36 -7.99
C SER A 26 -24.36 2.69 -8.50
N PHE A 27 -23.03 2.87 -8.48
CA PHE A 27 -22.37 4.02 -9.09
C PHE A 27 -22.50 3.99 -10.63
N LEU A 28 -22.17 2.87 -11.27
CA LEU A 28 -22.20 2.71 -12.73
C LEU A 28 -23.61 2.85 -13.32
N PHE A 29 -24.62 2.30 -12.64
CA PHE A 29 -26.02 2.35 -13.06
C PHE A 29 -26.83 3.46 -12.36
N SER A 30 -26.16 4.42 -11.74
CA SER A 30 -26.77 5.55 -11.01
C SER A 30 -27.83 6.30 -11.83
N ALA A 31 -27.56 6.55 -13.10
CA ALA A 31 -28.51 7.18 -14.03
C ALA A 31 -29.78 6.34 -14.22
N SER A 32 -29.65 5.03 -14.41
CA SER A 32 -30.80 4.11 -14.55
C SER A 32 -31.58 3.93 -13.25
N LEU A 33 -30.90 4.02 -12.11
CA LEU A 33 -31.50 3.90 -10.77
C LEU A 33 -32.06 5.22 -10.25
N SER A 34 -31.81 6.34 -10.94
CA SER A 34 -32.15 7.70 -10.47
C SER A 34 -31.58 8.02 -9.08
N ILE A 35 -30.38 7.51 -8.78
CA ILE A 35 -29.66 7.75 -7.52
C ILE A 35 -28.44 8.64 -7.82
N PRO A 36 -28.09 9.61 -6.96
CA PRO A 36 -26.88 10.39 -7.16
C PRO A 36 -25.62 9.49 -7.13
N PRO A 37 -24.77 9.51 -8.17
CA PRO A 37 -23.63 8.60 -8.30
C PRO A 37 -22.70 8.64 -7.10
N PHE A 38 -22.34 9.84 -6.61
CA PHE A 38 -21.32 10.00 -5.57
C PHE A 38 -21.80 9.64 -4.16
N VAL A 39 -23.08 9.35 -3.95
CA VAL A 39 -23.56 8.89 -2.65
C VAL A 39 -23.06 7.47 -2.34
N ASN A 40 -23.06 6.57 -3.33
CA ASN A 40 -22.72 5.16 -3.11
C ASN A 40 -21.26 4.95 -2.67
N PRO A 41 -20.24 5.53 -3.35
CA PRO A 41 -18.85 5.39 -2.90
C PRO A 41 -18.62 5.97 -1.51
N LEU A 42 -19.28 7.09 -1.15
CA LEU A 42 -19.19 7.66 0.20
C LEU A 42 -19.79 6.71 1.25
N VAL A 43 -20.98 6.18 0.99
CA VAL A 43 -21.66 5.22 1.88
C VAL A 43 -20.79 3.97 2.09
N LEU A 44 -20.16 3.46 1.03
CA LEU A 44 -19.24 2.32 1.15
C LEU A 44 -18.09 2.60 2.11
N VAL A 45 -17.42 3.76 1.95
CA VAL A 45 -16.31 4.16 2.83
C VAL A 45 -16.80 4.32 4.27
N CYS A 46 -17.96 4.95 4.48
CA CYS A 46 -18.57 5.08 5.81
C CYS A 46 -18.88 3.71 6.43
N ILE A 47 -19.43 2.76 5.67
CA ILE A 47 -19.69 1.39 6.13
C ILE A 47 -18.38 0.68 6.53
N MET A 48 -17.33 0.80 5.72
CA MET A 48 -16.03 0.19 6.02
C MET A 48 -15.40 0.77 7.29
N ILE A 49 -15.43 2.10 7.46
CA ILE A 49 -14.93 2.77 8.67
C ILE A 49 -15.76 2.36 9.89
N ALA A 50 -17.09 2.39 9.78
CA ALA A 50 -17.99 1.97 10.85
C ALA A 50 -17.75 0.51 11.22
N PHE A 51 -17.55 -0.38 10.24
CA PHE A 51 -17.23 -1.79 10.48
C PHE A 51 -15.93 -1.93 11.29
N ILE A 52 -14.83 -1.29 10.87
CA ILE A 52 -13.52 -1.41 11.54
C ILE A 52 -13.57 -0.83 12.95
N LEU A 53 -14.19 0.34 13.14
CA LEU A 53 -14.21 1.07 14.41
C LEU A 53 -15.33 0.65 15.37
N ASN A 54 -16.26 -0.20 14.94
CA ASN A 54 -17.41 -0.61 15.76
C ASN A 54 -16.96 -1.23 17.11
N PRO A 55 -17.30 -0.60 18.25
CA PRO A 55 -16.87 -1.06 19.57
C PRO A 55 -17.67 -2.27 20.08
N LEU A 56 -18.81 -2.58 19.46
CA LEU A 56 -19.65 -3.70 19.87
C LEU A 56 -18.92 -5.03 19.64
N LYS A 57 -19.18 -6.02 20.52
CA LYS A 57 -18.60 -7.37 20.46
C LYS A 57 -19.23 -8.27 19.37
N ILE A 58 -19.53 -7.67 18.22
CA ILE A 58 -20.11 -8.32 17.03
C ILE A 58 -19.11 -8.23 15.88
N PHE A 59 -19.31 -9.00 14.81
CA PHE A 59 -18.48 -8.95 13.60
C PHE A 59 -16.96 -9.05 13.86
N ARG A 60 -16.55 -10.07 14.62
CA ARG A 60 -15.12 -10.38 14.89
C ARG A 60 -14.36 -9.22 15.56
N HIS A 61 -14.95 -8.63 16.60
CA HIS A 61 -14.38 -7.55 17.42
C HIS A 61 -12.88 -7.69 17.72
N GLU A 62 -12.45 -8.83 18.28
CA GLU A 62 -11.04 -9.07 18.64
C GLU A 62 -10.08 -8.91 17.43
N ALA A 63 -10.49 -9.36 16.25
CA ALA A 63 -9.70 -9.28 15.02
C ALA A 63 -9.53 -7.83 14.55
N ARG A 64 -10.62 -7.05 14.61
CA ARG A 64 -10.62 -5.65 14.17
C ARG A 64 -9.76 -4.77 15.08
N PHE A 65 -9.89 -4.94 16.39
CA PHE A 65 -9.07 -4.20 17.35
C PHE A 65 -7.62 -4.68 17.37
N TRP A 66 -7.37 -5.95 17.05
CA TRP A 66 -6.02 -6.42 16.77
C TRP A 66 -5.43 -5.73 15.54
N LEU A 67 -6.17 -5.66 14.42
CA LEU A 67 -5.74 -4.95 13.21
C LEU A 67 -5.44 -3.48 13.52
N LEU A 68 -6.36 -2.77 14.18
CA LEU A 68 -6.16 -1.38 14.60
C LEU A 68 -4.89 -1.19 15.46
N ARG A 69 -4.64 -2.12 16.39
CA ARG A 69 -3.43 -2.11 17.22
C ARG A 69 -2.17 -2.30 16.38
N ILE A 70 -2.14 -3.24 15.45
CA ILE A 70 -0.98 -3.46 14.58
C ILE A 70 -0.76 -2.27 13.64
N THR A 71 -1.82 -1.71 13.06
CA THR A 71 -1.76 -0.47 12.26
C THR A 71 -1.17 0.69 13.06
N TRP A 72 -1.62 0.88 14.30
CA TRP A 72 -1.05 1.90 15.18
C TRP A 72 0.43 1.65 15.47
N ARG A 73 0.80 0.41 15.81
CA ARG A 73 2.21 0.02 16.08
C ARG A 73 3.11 0.20 14.86
N MET A 74 2.60 -0.04 13.66
CA MET A 74 3.28 0.26 12.40
C MET A 74 3.55 1.76 12.23
N ILE A 75 2.57 2.63 12.53
CA ILE A 75 2.72 4.09 12.41
C ILE A 75 3.79 4.61 13.38
N ILE A 76 3.82 4.10 14.62
CA ILE A 76 4.81 4.50 15.63
C ILE A 76 6.14 3.71 15.55
N ALA A 77 6.36 2.92 14.50
CA ALA A 77 7.51 2.03 14.37
C ALA A 77 8.90 2.66 14.55
N PRO A 78 9.17 3.94 14.20
CA PRO A 78 10.47 4.55 14.55
C PRO A 78 10.75 4.51 16.07
N PHE A 79 9.71 4.50 16.90
CA PHE A 79 9.79 4.65 18.35
C PHE A 79 9.51 3.35 19.12
N ALA A 80 8.81 2.40 18.50
CA ALA A 80 8.46 1.11 19.12
C ALA A 80 9.29 -0.05 18.59
N PHE A 81 9.45 -1.11 19.39
CA PHE A 81 10.02 -2.37 18.92
C PHE A 81 9.16 -2.96 17.80
N VAL A 82 9.79 -3.46 16.74
CA VAL A 82 9.11 -3.94 15.52
C VAL A 82 8.92 -5.46 15.61
N ASN A 83 7.68 -5.89 15.78
CA ASN A 83 7.31 -7.30 15.74
C ASN A 83 7.01 -7.77 14.31
N PHE A 84 6.85 -9.09 14.14
CA PHE A 84 6.55 -9.70 12.85
C PHE A 84 5.32 -9.07 12.16
N ALA A 85 4.20 -9.02 12.88
CA ALA A 85 2.95 -8.49 12.35
C ALA A 85 3.06 -7.02 11.91
N ASP A 86 3.86 -6.20 12.60
CA ASP A 86 4.03 -4.78 12.26
C ASP A 86 4.75 -4.63 10.92
N PHE A 87 5.80 -5.42 10.71
CA PHE A 87 6.58 -5.35 9.48
C PHE A 87 5.84 -5.99 8.31
N TRP A 88 5.11 -7.08 8.56
CA TRP A 88 4.30 -7.75 7.55
C TRP A 88 3.16 -6.85 7.05
N LEU A 89 2.42 -6.21 7.97
CA LEU A 89 1.33 -5.30 7.59
C LEU A 89 1.86 -4.09 6.79
N ALA A 90 2.99 -3.53 7.21
CA ALA A 90 3.64 -2.44 6.49
C ALA A 90 4.07 -2.85 5.08
N ASP A 91 4.43 -4.12 4.89
CA ASP A 91 4.86 -4.63 3.59
C ASP A 91 3.66 -4.72 2.65
N GLN A 92 2.54 -5.28 3.12
CA GLN A 92 1.26 -5.27 2.40
C GLN A 92 0.80 -3.85 2.03
N LEU A 93 1.07 -2.86 2.88
CA LEU A 93 0.70 -1.47 2.62
C LEU A 93 1.40 -0.88 1.38
N ASN A 94 2.58 -1.39 0.98
CA ASN A 94 3.26 -0.91 -0.24
C ASN A 94 2.46 -1.26 -1.50
N SER A 95 1.72 -2.38 -1.50
CA SER A 95 0.80 -2.74 -2.57
C SER A 95 -0.51 -1.94 -2.54
N LEU A 96 -0.77 -1.19 -1.46
CA LEU A 96 -1.98 -0.39 -1.25
C LEU A 96 -1.75 1.11 -1.47
N VAL A 97 -0.63 1.52 -2.07
CA VAL A 97 -0.32 2.93 -2.32
C VAL A 97 -1.36 3.61 -3.22
N THR A 98 -1.86 2.91 -4.25
CA THR A 98 -2.91 3.44 -5.14
C THR A 98 -4.21 3.68 -4.38
N PRO A 99 -4.77 2.70 -3.64
CA PRO A 99 -5.90 2.94 -2.74
C PRO A 99 -5.70 4.11 -1.77
N LEU A 100 -4.50 4.30 -1.19
CA LEU A 100 -4.24 5.43 -0.30
C LEU A 100 -4.32 6.79 -1.02
N LEU A 101 -3.80 6.86 -2.24
CA LEU A 101 -3.93 8.06 -3.08
C LEU A 101 -5.38 8.31 -3.50
N ASP A 102 -6.14 7.24 -3.78
CA ASP A 102 -7.57 7.33 -4.07
C ASP A 102 -8.36 7.80 -2.83
N PHE A 103 -8.01 7.34 -1.62
CA PHE A 103 -8.60 7.88 -0.39
C PHE A 103 -8.30 9.36 -0.20
N HIS A 104 -7.07 9.80 -0.47
CA HIS A 104 -6.73 11.23 -0.47
C HIS A 104 -7.57 12.01 -1.48
N PHE A 105 -7.70 11.50 -2.70
CA PHE A 105 -8.55 12.10 -3.73
C PHE A 105 -10.01 12.16 -3.29
N LEU A 106 -10.57 11.08 -2.74
CA LEU A 106 -11.95 11.03 -2.26
C LEU A 106 -12.20 12.05 -1.15
N ILE A 107 -11.27 12.16 -0.18
CA ILE A 107 -11.37 13.18 0.89
C ILE A 107 -11.40 14.57 0.28
N CYS A 108 -10.49 14.89 -0.64
CA CYS A 108 -10.48 16.19 -1.30
C CYS A 108 -11.78 16.41 -2.10
N PHE A 109 -12.18 15.43 -2.91
CA PHE A 109 -13.37 15.48 -3.75
C PHE A 109 -14.63 15.76 -2.93
N TYR A 110 -14.89 15.04 -1.84
CA TYR A 110 -16.11 15.29 -1.05
C TYR A 110 -16.05 16.58 -0.22
N LEU A 111 -14.87 17.15 0.02
CA LEU A 111 -14.74 18.44 0.70
C LEU A 111 -14.91 19.63 -0.27
N THR A 112 -14.53 19.48 -1.53
CA THR A 112 -14.57 20.55 -2.54
C THR A 112 -15.74 20.44 -3.51
N ASN A 113 -16.21 19.23 -3.79
CA ASN A 113 -17.35 18.98 -4.66
C ASN A 113 -18.65 19.09 -3.86
N GLY A 114 -19.38 20.20 -4.05
CA GLY A 114 -20.67 20.43 -3.39
C GLY A 114 -21.86 19.75 -4.07
N ASP A 115 -21.66 19.07 -5.20
CA ASP A 115 -22.71 18.40 -5.97
C ASP A 115 -22.59 16.87 -5.86
N TRP A 116 -23.72 16.19 -5.73
CA TRP A 116 -23.81 14.73 -5.61
C TRP A 116 -24.07 14.04 -6.96
N LEU A 117 -24.40 14.82 -8.00
CA LEU A 117 -24.76 14.40 -9.35
C LEU A 117 -23.63 14.62 -10.35
N GLN A 118 -22.95 15.77 -10.28
CA GLN A 118 -21.90 16.15 -11.22
C GLN A 118 -20.57 16.41 -10.52
N ALA A 119 -19.48 15.97 -11.16
CA ALA A 119 -18.14 16.30 -10.72
C ALA A 119 -17.77 17.66 -11.31
N HIS A 120 -17.47 18.63 -10.44
CA HIS A 120 -16.88 19.90 -10.84
C HIS A 120 -15.37 19.76 -11.04
N ASP A 121 -14.63 20.87 -11.10
CA ASP A 121 -13.18 20.87 -11.31
C ASP A 121 -12.45 20.06 -10.22
N THR A 122 -11.95 18.87 -10.61
CA THR A 122 -11.18 17.98 -9.75
C THR A 122 -9.67 18.23 -9.80
N THR A 123 -9.22 19.24 -10.55
CA THR A 123 -7.79 19.52 -10.78
C THR A 123 -7.06 19.76 -9.46
N GLN A 124 -7.70 20.46 -8.52
CA GLN A 124 -7.14 20.71 -7.18
C GLN A 124 -6.80 19.41 -6.43
N CYS A 125 -7.64 18.37 -6.58
CA CYS A 125 -7.48 17.07 -5.90
C CYS A 125 -6.52 16.12 -6.63
N MET A 126 -6.31 16.30 -7.94
CA MET A 126 -5.43 15.46 -8.76
C MET A 126 -4.01 16.01 -8.86
N SER A 127 -3.88 17.24 -9.35
CA SER A 127 -2.60 17.89 -9.67
C SER A 127 -2.29 19.10 -8.80
N GLY A 128 -3.30 19.71 -8.17
CA GLY A 128 -3.11 20.89 -7.30
C GLY A 128 -2.39 20.60 -5.98
N SER A 129 -2.41 19.36 -5.49
CA SER A 129 -1.70 18.99 -4.26
C SER A 129 -0.24 18.58 -4.52
N LEU A 130 0.63 19.58 -4.73
CA LEU A 130 2.08 19.36 -4.86
C LEU A 130 2.78 18.91 -3.57
N ILE A 131 2.10 18.96 -2.42
CA ILE A 131 2.66 18.59 -1.11
C ILE A 131 2.01 17.32 -0.54
N VAL A 132 0.68 17.31 -0.38
CA VAL A 132 -0.01 16.21 0.35
C VAL A 132 0.06 14.90 -0.44
N ARG A 133 -0.23 14.93 -1.73
CA ARG A 133 -0.22 13.76 -2.60
C ARG A 133 1.14 13.03 -2.63
N PRO A 134 2.30 13.71 -2.81
CA PRO A 134 3.61 13.07 -2.66
C PRO A 134 3.86 12.47 -1.27
N ILE A 135 3.43 13.14 -0.19
CA ILE A 135 3.55 12.61 1.17
C ILE A 135 2.78 11.29 1.28
N VAL A 136 1.51 11.26 0.86
CA VAL A 136 0.67 10.04 0.88
C VAL A 136 1.31 8.92 0.07
N ASN A 137 1.86 9.24 -1.10
CA ASN A 137 2.56 8.28 -1.96
C ASN A 137 3.79 7.65 -1.27
N CYS A 138 4.51 8.43 -0.46
CA CYS A 138 5.70 7.97 0.27
C CYS A 138 5.37 7.21 1.57
N LEU A 139 4.16 7.33 2.12
CA LEU A 139 3.83 6.77 3.44
C LEU A 139 4.14 5.27 3.58
N PRO A 140 3.73 4.39 2.64
CA PRO A 140 4.00 2.95 2.77
C PRO A 140 5.50 2.62 2.82
N ALA A 141 6.28 3.20 1.91
CA ALA A 141 7.72 3.03 1.86
C ALA A 141 8.41 3.62 3.10
N TRP A 142 7.91 4.75 3.60
CA TRP A 142 8.39 5.38 4.83
C TRP A 142 8.24 4.47 6.05
N PHE A 143 7.09 3.84 6.24
CA PHE A 143 6.90 2.94 7.39
C PHE A 143 7.88 1.77 7.35
N ARG A 144 8.10 1.18 6.18
CA ARG A 144 9.08 0.09 6.03
C ARG A 144 10.51 0.56 6.23
N PHE A 145 10.87 1.70 5.64
CA PHE A 145 12.18 2.32 5.83
C PHE A 145 12.47 2.55 7.33
N ALA A 146 11.54 3.18 8.05
CA ALA A 146 11.66 3.45 9.47
C ALA A 146 11.77 2.17 10.31
N GLN A 147 10.96 1.14 10.00
CA GLN A 147 11.04 -0.17 10.65
C GLN A 147 12.40 -0.83 10.44
N CYS A 148 12.97 -0.75 9.23
CA CYS A 148 14.27 -1.33 8.92
C CYS A 148 15.39 -0.63 9.71
N LEU A 149 15.37 0.71 9.77
CA LEU A 149 16.31 1.47 10.61
C LEU A 149 16.14 1.15 12.10
N ARG A 150 14.90 1.00 12.58
CA ARG A 150 14.63 0.63 13.97
C ARG A 150 15.20 -0.76 14.30
N ARG A 151 14.97 -1.75 13.43
CA ARG A 151 15.52 -3.10 13.61
C ARG A 151 17.04 -3.11 13.58
N TYR A 152 17.67 -2.35 12.68
CA TYR A 152 19.13 -2.16 12.69
C TYR A 152 19.61 -1.55 14.01
N LYS A 153 18.92 -0.53 14.52
CA LYS A 153 19.29 0.09 15.80
C LYS A 153 19.26 -0.90 16.96
N ASP A 154 18.25 -1.77 16.98
CA ASP A 154 18.01 -2.76 18.04
C ASP A 154 18.95 -3.98 17.94
N SER A 155 19.17 -4.53 16.74
CA SER A 155 19.98 -5.74 16.55
C SER A 155 21.46 -5.49 16.24
N LYS A 156 21.79 -4.29 15.73
CA LYS A 156 23.12 -3.93 15.16
C LYS A 156 23.53 -4.73 13.92
N GLU A 157 22.64 -5.54 13.37
CA GLU A 157 22.87 -6.32 12.16
C GLU A 157 22.61 -5.46 10.92
N ALA A 158 23.68 -5.08 10.22
CA ALA A 158 23.59 -4.24 9.01
C ALA A 158 22.81 -4.94 7.88
N PHE A 159 23.04 -6.24 7.68
CA PHE A 159 22.29 -7.05 6.75
C PHE A 159 21.32 -7.95 7.54
N PRO A 160 20.03 -8.07 7.13
CA PRO A 160 19.41 -7.49 5.94
C PRO A 160 18.86 -6.06 6.14
N HIS A 161 18.93 -5.50 7.35
CA HIS A 161 18.15 -4.32 7.72
C HIS A 161 18.47 -3.05 6.92
N LEU A 162 19.74 -2.67 6.80
CA LEU A 162 20.13 -1.46 6.06
C LEU A 162 19.96 -1.63 4.55
N ALA A 163 20.20 -2.83 4.03
CA ALA A 163 19.94 -3.13 2.61
C ALA A 163 18.43 -2.97 2.30
N ASN A 164 17.56 -3.50 3.16
CA ASN A 164 16.11 -3.35 3.01
C ASN A 164 15.66 -1.89 3.17
N ALA A 165 16.25 -1.13 4.11
CA ALA A 165 16.03 0.32 4.18
C ALA A 165 16.43 1.01 2.86
N GLY A 166 17.57 0.63 2.28
CA GLY A 166 18.01 1.09 0.97
C GLY A 166 16.99 0.82 -0.12
N LYS A 167 16.40 -0.39 -0.17
CA LYS A 167 15.32 -0.76 -1.09
C LYS A 167 14.18 0.27 -1.03
N TYR A 168 13.56 0.45 0.14
CA TYR A 168 12.43 1.39 0.27
C TYR A 168 12.82 2.86 0.07
N SER A 169 14.07 3.24 0.30
CA SER A 169 14.54 4.60 0.02
C SER A 169 14.51 4.96 -1.48
N THR A 170 14.63 3.97 -2.37
CA THR A 170 14.55 4.21 -3.82
C THR A 170 13.16 4.70 -4.25
N THR A 171 12.11 4.34 -3.50
CA THR A 171 10.75 4.87 -3.72
C THR A 171 10.69 6.38 -3.46
N PHE A 172 11.42 6.91 -2.48
CA PHE A 172 11.46 8.36 -2.23
C PHE A 172 12.04 9.11 -3.43
N LEU A 173 13.06 8.55 -4.08
CA LEU A 173 13.65 9.13 -5.29
C LEU A 173 12.60 9.20 -6.40
N VAL A 174 11.86 8.12 -6.65
CA VAL A 174 10.77 8.06 -7.64
C VAL A 174 9.72 9.15 -7.37
N VAL A 175 9.27 9.28 -6.13
CA VAL A 175 8.23 10.24 -5.78
C VAL A 175 8.72 11.68 -5.87
N ILE A 176 9.92 11.97 -5.37
CA ILE A 176 10.53 13.31 -5.44
C ILE A 176 10.73 13.69 -6.92
N SER A 177 11.34 12.82 -7.72
CA SER A 177 11.58 13.10 -9.14
C SER A 177 10.30 13.30 -9.93
N ASN A 178 9.24 12.52 -9.65
CA ASN A 178 7.95 12.71 -10.31
C ASN A 178 7.28 14.03 -9.88
N THR A 179 7.42 14.41 -8.60
CA THR A 179 6.89 15.68 -8.08
C THR A 179 7.59 16.86 -8.74
N LEU A 180 8.92 16.83 -8.84
CA LEU A 180 9.70 17.85 -9.52
C LEU A 180 9.39 17.90 -11.01
N ARG A 181 9.21 16.74 -11.66
CA ARG A 181 8.76 16.65 -13.05
C ARG A 181 7.45 17.38 -13.27
N SER A 182 6.46 17.16 -12.41
CA SER A 182 5.18 17.87 -12.46
C SER A 182 5.31 19.35 -12.14
N TYR A 183 6.10 19.72 -11.13
CA TYR A 183 6.29 21.12 -10.71
C TYR A 183 6.94 21.98 -11.79
N TYR A 184 7.93 21.44 -12.50
CA TYR A 184 8.65 22.14 -13.55
C TYR A 184 8.05 21.93 -14.95
N ALA A 185 6.89 21.28 -15.07
CA ALA A 185 6.31 20.93 -16.37
C ALA A 185 6.07 22.16 -17.26
N ASP A 186 5.59 23.26 -16.69
CA ASP A 186 5.26 24.49 -17.44
C ASP A 186 6.49 25.27 -17.92
N GLN A 187 7.70 24.90 -17.47
CA GLN A 187 8.94 25.56 -17.89
C GLN A 187 9.51 25.00 -19.20
N TYR A 188 8.95 23.91 -19.72
CA TYR A 188 9.43 23.22 -20.91
C TYR A 188 8.30 23.12 -21.95
N LYS A 189 8.65 23.20 -23.24
CA LYS A 189 7.64 23.10 -24.32
C LYS A 189 7.14 21.67 -24.52
N SER A 190 7.98 20.70 -24.18
CA SER A 190 7.71 19.28 -24.31
C SER A 190 8.17 18.55 -23.05
N ASN A 191 7.44 17.50 -22.65
CA ASN A 191 7.84 16.63 -21.55
C ASN A 191 9.24 16.02 -21.74
N TRP A 192 9.66 15.80 -22.99
CA TRP A 192 10.97 15.23 -23.32
C TRP A 192 12.15 16.18 -23.04
N GLU A 193 11.90 17.48 -23.02
CA GLU A 193 12.89 18.51 -22.69
C GLU A 193 13.08 18.65 -21.16
N ASN A 194 12.14 18.14 -20.36
CA ASN A 194 12.18 18.21 -18.91
C ASN A 194 13.20 17.20 -18.34
N PRO A 195 14.34 17.64 -17.76
CA PRO A 195 15.36 16.74 -17.23
C PRO A 195 14.85 15.85 -16.09
N TRP A 196 13.83 16.31 -15.35
CA TRP A 196 13.21 15.54 -14.27
C TRP A 196 12.45 14.31 -14.79
N LEU A 197 12.03 14.29 -16.05
CA LEU A 197 11.48 13.09 -16.68
C LEU A 197 12.51 11.96 -16.70
N TRP A 198 13.73 12.25 -17.14
CA TRP A 198 14.82 11.27 -17.23
C TRP A 198 15.29 10.80 -15.86
N PHE A 199 15.37 11.72 -14.90
CA PHE A 199 15.69 11.36 -13.52
C PHE A 199 14.61 10.48 -12.88
N TRP A 200 13.34 10.74 -13.18
CA TRP A 200 12.23 9.88 -12.74
C TRP A 200 12.27 8.50 -13.39
N LEU A 201 12.51 8.41 -14.70
CA LEU A 201 12.65 7.12 -15.38
C LEU A 201 13.81 6.30 -14.82
N ALA A 202 14.97 6.92 -14.58
CA ALA A 202 16.12 6.26 -13.96
C ALA A 202 15.78 5.77 -12.54
N SER A 203 15.10 6.60 -11.74
CA SER A 203 14.66 6.23 -10.39
C SER A 203 13.68 5.04 -10.41
N CYS A 204 12.74 5.02 -11.36
CA CYS A 204 11.80 3.91 -11.54
C CYS A 204 12.53 2.61 -11.89
N ILE A 205 13.49 2.65 -12.80
CA ILE A 205 14.29 1.48 -13.20
C ILE A 205 15.05 0.93 -11.99
N ILE A 206 15.73 1.79 -11.24
CA ILE A 206 16.50 1.40 -10.05
C ILE A 206 15.56 0.78 -8.99
N ASN A 207 14.44 1.44 -8.69
CA ASN A 207 13.47 0.95 -7.71
C ASN A 207 12.90 -0.41 -8.11
N SER A 208 12.54 -0.58 -9.39
CA SER A 208 11.99 -1.84 -9.90
C SER A 208 13.01 -2.97 -9.88
N ILE A 209 14.24 -2.74 -10.36
CA ILE A 209 15.30 -3.77 -10.35
C ILE A 209 15.65 -4.18 -8.93
N TYR A 210 15.79 -3.21 -8.01
CA TYR A 210 16.13 -3.52 -6.63
C TYR A 210 14.99 -4.29 -5.95
N SER A 211 13.75 -3.80 -6.06
CA SER A 211 12.59 -4.47 -5.45
C SER A 211 12.42 -5.89 -5.99
N TYR A 212 12.45 -6.06 -7.30
CA TYR A 212 12.36 -7.38 -7.94
C TYR A 212 13.49 -8.32 -7.49
N THR A 213 14.73 -7.84 -7.47
CA THR A 213 15.87 -8.65 -7.03
C THR A 213 15.73 -9.06 -5.57
N TRP A 214 15.23 -8.17 -4.72
CA TRP A 214 14.97 -8.45 -3.31
C TRP A 214 13.90 -9.53 -3.15
N ASP A 215 12.77 -9.41 -3.84
CA ASP A 215 11.66 -10.35 -3.70
C ASP A 215 12.09 -11.76 -4.12
N ILE A 216 12.78 -11.89 -5.25
CA ILE A 216 13.32 -13.17 -5.73
C ILE A 216 14.34 -13.77 -4.75
N LYS A 217 15.37 -13.01 -4.38
CA LYS A 217 16.52 -13.57 -3.63
C LYS A 217 16.31 -13.64 -2.12
N MET A 218 15.70 -12.61 -1.54
CA MET A 218 15.62 -12.45 -0.09
C MET A 218 14.32 -12.98 0.47
N ASP A 219 13.20 -12.61 -0.14
CA ASP A 219 11.88 -12.95 0.42
C ASP A 219 11.44 -14.34 -0.05
N TRP A 220 11.67 -14.70 -1.31
CA TRP A 220 11.37 -16.04 -1.85
C TRP A 220 12.54 -17.02 -1.69
N GLY A 221 13.77 -16.53 -1.53
CA GLY A 221 14.94 -17.41 -1.40
C GLY A 221 15.26 -18.17 -2.69
N LEU A 222 14.77 -17.71 -3.84
CA LEU A 222 15.12 -18.26 -5.13
C LEU A 222 16.55 -17.86 -5.46
N LEU A 223 17.32 -18.80 -6.04
CA LEU A 223 18.73 -18.65 -6.41
C LEU A 223 19.75 -18.86 -5.29
N ASP A 224 19.37 -19.48 -4.17
CA ASP A 224 20.35 -19.97 -3.20
C ASP A 224 21.07 -21.22 -3.75
N SER A 225 22.33 -21.03 -4.17
CA SER A 225 23.16 -22.11 -4.69
C SER A 225 23.72 -23.03 -3.59
N ASN A 226 23.59 -22.64 -2.32
CA ASN A 226 24.12 -23.38 -1.17
C ASN A 226 23.09 -24.32 -0.52
N ALA A 227 21.85 -24.34 -0.99
CA ALA A 227 20.73 -25.06 -0.38
C ALA A 227 20.70 -26.59 -0.61
N GLY A 228 21.85 -27.26 -0.49
CA GLY A 228 21.97 -28.73 -0.45
C GLY A 228 21.16 -29.46 -1.54
N GLU A 229 20.17 -30.26 -1.11
CA GLU A 229 19.32 -31.07 -2.00
C GLU A 229 18.30 -30.25 -2.81
N ASN A 230 17.96 -29.03 -2.38
CA ASN A 230 17.01 -28.13 -3.04
C ASN A 230 17.74 -26.95 -3.69
N LYS A 231 18.67 -27.26 -4.60
CA LYS A 231 19.47 -26.26 -5.34
C LYS A 231 18.54 -25.20 -5.97
N PHE A 232 18.78 -23.92 -5.66
CA PHE A 232 17.98 -22.73 -6.04
C PHE A 232 16.72 -22.43 -5.19
N LEU A 233 16.46 -23.16 -4.11
CA LEU A 233 15.40 -22.88 -3.13
C LEU A 233 16.02 -22.61 -1.75
N ARG A 234 15.25 -22.09 -0.79
CA ARG A 234 15.72 -21.88 0.59
C ARG A 234 15.91 -23.22 1.34
N GLU A 235 16.82 -23.27 2.32
CA GLU A 235 17.07 -24.46 3.16
C GLU A 235 15.82 -24.97 3.90
N GLU A 236 14.95 -24.07 4.37
CA GLU A 236 13.66 -24.43 4.97
C GLU A 236 12.51 -24.18 3.98
N VAL A 237 11.93 -25.25 3.46
CA VAL A 237 10.78 -25.21 2.53
C VAL A 237 9.50 -25.57 3.31
N VAL A 238 8.47 -24.73 3.22
CA VAL A 238 7.17 -24.95 3.89
C VAL A 238 6.37 -26.08 3.23
N TYR A 239 6.57 -26.29 1.93
CA TYR A 239 5.92 -27.33 1.15
C TYR A 239 6.87 -28.51 0.93
N SER A 240 6.37 -29.73 1.06
CA SER A 240 7.19 -30.94 0.86
C SER A 240 7.55 -31.21 -0.61
N SER A 241 6.94 -30.48 -1.54
CA SER A 241 7.08 -30.64 -2.99
C SER A 241 7.69 -29.36 -3.57
N ALA A 242 8.83 -29.49 -4.25
CA ALA A 242 9.46 -28.38 -4.97
C ALA A 242 8.56 -27.85 -6.10
N VAL A 243 7.75 -28.71 -6.74
CA VAL A 243 6.82 -28.30 -7.80
C VAL A 243 5.71 -27.40 -7.25
N SER A 244 5.25 -27.65 -6.02
CA SER A 244 4.27 -26.80 -5.33
C SER A 244 4.85 -25.46 -4.85
N PHE A 245 6.17 -25.30 -4.92
CA PHE A 245 6.84 -24.03 -4.64
C PHE A 245 6.96 -23.16 -5.90
N PHE A 246 7.03 -23.78 -7.08
CA PHE A 246 7.11 -23.08 -8.37
C PHE A 246 5.74 -22.90 -9.08
N LEU A 247 4.69 -23.57 -8.62
CA LEU A 247 3.29 -23.40 -9.02
C LEU A 247 2.57 -22.44 -8.07
#